data_AF-A0A0P1AHP6-F1
#
_entry.id   AF-A0A0P1AHP6-F1
#
_cell.length_a   1.000
_cell.length_b   1.000
_cell.length_c   1.000
_cell.angle_alpha   90.00
_cell.angle_beta   90.00
_cell.angle_gamma   90.00
#
_symmetry.space_group_name_H-M   'P 1'
#
loop_
_entity.id
_entity.type
_entity.pdbx_description
1 polymer ?
#
loop_
_entity_poly.entity_id
_entity_poly.type
_entity_poly.pdbx_seq_one_letter_code
_entity_poly.pdbx_strand_id
1 'polypeptide(L)'
;MSNNKRFGRSLSTTSSTSDTSSSSISSSCDSQEPNAYANSKFPRFSPVPAPVYPPKVERAIYNAKKKHRSDIDPNDWNREGFAGSDVCDLPLDESNPIKREHCSELSVKRFIEEYELPVIPVIIDGVPEVEGWGAIKRWSLKKLRKKYKRVELKCGEDDYGKSVRIKFKYFFSYLTSQTDDSPLYIFDSSFDDHVDTKPLLDDYQVPKYFPEDLFSLVGEDRRPPYRWFLVGPKRSGTTLHVDPLGTSAWNTLIIGRKRWVLFPPHLPKHLVNGKVHLRGNEDDEAVNYFMDLLPRLKRANSLDALQCIEFMQYPGETVFIPGGWWHAVLNVDDTVAVTQNFCSSQNFAAVWRKTRSGRKRMAVKWLKKLEISNPELAALAKKLNEKDNYIMYSKERIYTQSLKNSHERKKKRFECNCELPASSRDSHNTKKKKRCC
;
A
#
# COMPACT_ATOMS: atom_id res chain seq x y z
N MET A 1 -45.69 28.34 33.36
CA MET A 1 -47.09 28.73 33.65
C MET A 1 -47.89 28.52 32.39
N SER A 2 -48.93 27.71 32.53
CA SER A 2 -49.72 27.07 31.49
C SER A 2 -50.68 28.04 30.79
N ASN A 3 -51.07 27.73 29.55
CA ASN A 3 -52.50 27.71 29.23
C ASN A 3 -52.83 26.78 28.06
N ASN A 4 -53.63 25.77 28.41
CA ASN A 4 -54.33 24.82 27.56
C ASN A 4 -55.51 25.49 26.84
N LYS A 5 -55.90 24.94 25.68
CA LYS A 5 -57.33 24.70 25.38
C LYS A 5 -57.50 23.45 24.51
N ARG A 6 -58.23 22.49 25.09
CA ARG A 6 -58.80 21.27 24.51
C ARG A 6 -60.14 21.56 23.84
N PHE A 7 -60.47 20.77 22.82
CA PHE A 7 -61.80 20.21 22.48
C PHE A 7 -61.49 18.98 21.59
N GLY A 8 -62.12 17.81 21.60
CA GLY A 8 -63.29 17.21 22.26
C GLY A 8 -63.56 15.89 21.49
N ARG A 9 -63.88 14.79 22.20
CA ARG A 9 -64.04 13.40 21.72
C ARG A 9 -65.46 13.08 21.19
N SER A 10 -65.58 12.12 20.27
CA SER A 10 -66.43 10.89 20.34
C SER A 10 -66.28 10.09 19.03
N LEU A 11 -65.72 8.86 18.96
CA LEU A 11 -66.22 7.52 19.33
C LEU A 11 -67.53 7.08 18.65
N SER A 12 -67.43 6.17 17.68
CA SER A 12 -68.36 5.05 17.50
C SER A 12 -67.64 3.82 16.92
N THR A 13 -67.72 2.74 17.68
CA THR A 13 -67.24 1.37 17.45
C THR A 13 -68.15 0.58 16.52
N THR A 14 -67.57 -0.24 15.64
CA THR A 14 -68.09 -1.59 15.31
C THR A 14 -66.93 -2.56 15.12
N SER A 15 -67.11 -3.76 15.66
CA SER A 15 -66.16 -4.84 15.84
C SER A 15 -66.43 -5.99 14.87
N SER A 16 -65.39 -6.66 14.39
CA SER A 16 -65.39 -8.13 14.17
C SER A 16 -63.99 -8.66 13.82
N THR A 17 -63.43 -9.45 14.74
CA THR A 17 -62.71 -10.76 14.57
C THR A 17 -61.70 -10.88 13.42
N SER A 18 -60.40 -10.83 13.72
CA SER A 18 -59.50 -11.97 14.07
C SER A 18 -58.91 -12.65 12.83
N ASP A 19 -57.61 -12.44 12.61
CA ASP A 19 -56.70 -13.54 12.30
C ASP A 19 -55.26 -13.16 12.62
N THR A 20 -54.66 -14.00 13.44
CA THR A 20 -53.27 -14.00 13.90
C THR A 20 -52.33 -14.48 12.80
N SER A 21 -51.30 -13.71 12.47
CA SER A 21 -50.03 -14.26 11.97
C SER A 21 -48.86 -13.33 12.33
N SER A 22 -48.30 -13.57 13.51
CA SER A 22 -46.96 -13.14 13.89
C SER A 22 -45.95 -13.95 13.07
N SER A 23 -45.23 -13.30 12.15
CA SER A 23 -44.01 -13.87 11.57
C SER A 23 -42.80 -13.21 12.23
N SER A 24 -42.30 -13.90 13.24
CA SER A 24 -40.96 -13.74 13.79
C SER A 24 -39.91 -13.99 12.69
N ILE A 25 -39.15 -12.97 12.32
CA ILE A 25 -37.95 -13.15 11.49
C ILE A 25 -36.84 -13.65 12.41
N SER A 26 -36.73 -14.98 12.50
CA SER A 26 -35.62 -15.64 13.17
C SER A 26 -34.35 -15.50 12.32
N SER A 27 -33.35 -14.84 12.89
CA SER A 27 -31.97 -14.85 12.44
C SER A 27 -31.39 -16.27 12.57
N SER A 28 -31.43 -17.02 11.49
CA SER A 28 -30.65 -18.25 11.32
C SER A 28 -30.11 -18.30 9.89
N CYS A 29 -29.03 -17.57 9.64
CA CYS A 29 -28.21 -17.76 8.44
C CYS A 29 -26.99 -18.61 8.82
N ASP A 30 -27.27 -19.85 9.21
CA ASP A 30 -26.29 -20.92 9.13
C ASP A 30 -26.47 -21.53 7.74
N SER A 31 -25.69 -21.05 6.78
CA SER A 31 -25.56 -21.66 5.46
C SER A 31 -24.09 -21.75 5.15
N GLN A 32 -23.59 -22.99 5.18
CA GLN A 32 -22.40 -23.36 4.43
C GLN A 32 -22.59 -22.87 2.99
N GLU A 33 -21.94 -21.77 2.61
CA GLU A 33 -21.90 -21.33 1.21
C GLU A 33 -21.24 -22.46 0.40
N PRO A 34 -21.94 -23.11 -0.54
CA PRO A 34 -21.32 -24.11 -1.37
C PRO A 34 -20.25 -23.45 -2.26
N ASN A 35 -19.15 -24.17 -2.49
CA ASN A 35 -18.06 -23.86 -3.42
C ASN A 35 -18.55 -23.76 -4.89
N ALA A 36 -19.43 -22.81 -5.20
CA ALA A 36 -19.97 -22.59 -6.55
C ALA A 36 -19.12 -21.62 -7.39
N TYR A 37 -18.08 -21.01 -6.80
CA TYR A 37 -17.34 -19.89 -7.38
C TYR A 37 -16.32 -20.27 -8.47
N ALA A 38 -16.17 -21.55 -8.81
CA ALA A 38 -15.07 -22.00 -9.67
C ALA A 38 -15.40 -22.09 -11.18
N ASN A 39 -16.64 -21.81 -11.64
CA ASN A 39 -17.01 -22.09 -13.04
C ASN A 39 -18.19 -21.29 -13.64
N SER A 40 -18.55 -20.10 -13.14
CA SER A 40 -19.60 -19.30 -13.82
C SER A 40 -19.04 -18.62 -15.08
N LYS A 41 -19.67 -18.86 -16.24
CA LYS A 41 -19.41 -18.11 -17.49
C LYS A 41 -19.81 -16.61 -17.42
N PHE A 42 -20.33 -16.16 -16.29
CA PHE A 42 -20.85 -14.81 -16.10
C PHE A 42 -20.07 -14.09 -14.99
N PRO A 43 -19.83 -12.77 -15.14
CA PRO A 43 -19.16 -11.96 -14.13
C PRO A 43 -19.96 -11.95 -12.82
N ARG A 44 -19.25 -11.80 -11.70
CA ARG A 44 -19.84 -11.84 -10.35
C ARG A 44 -20.81 -10.69 -10.12
N PHE A 45 -20.56 -9.54 -10.75
CA PHE A 45 -21.42 -8.36 -10.70
C PHE A 45 -21.92 -7.98 -12.10
N SER A 46 -22.89 -7.07 -12.15
CA SER A 46 -23.47 -6.61 -13.41
C SER A 46 -22.38 -6.14 -14.39
N PRO A 47 -22.33 -6.68 -15.62
CA PRO A 47 -21.28 -6.34 -16.57
C PRO A 47 -21.40 -4.88 -17.00
N VAL A 48 -20.28 -4.16 -16.93
CA VAL A 48 -20.14 -2.85 -17.57
C VAL A 48 -19.34 -3.04 -18.86
N PRO A 49 -19.87 -2.63 -20.03
CA PRO A 49 -19.17 -2.79 -21.30
C PRO A 49 -17.79 -2.14 -21.29
N ALA A 50 -16.80 -2.85 -21.80
CA ALA A 50 -15.45 -2.30 -21.95
C ALA A 50 -15.47 -1.06 -22.87
N PRO A 51 -14.73 0.00 -22.53
CA PRO A 51 -14.68 1.22 -23.33
C PRO A 51 -13.98 0.99 -24.67
N VAL A 52 -14.48 1.66 -25.72
CA VAL A 52 -13.81 1.69 -27.03
C VAL A 52 -12.80 2.83 -27.08
N TYR A 53 -11.53 2.47 -27.26
CA TYR A 53 -10.43 3.44 -27.32
C TYR A 53 -9.99 3.73 -28.76
N PRO A 54 -9.42 4.92 -29.04
CA PRO A 54 -8.67 5.12 -30.28
C PRO A 54 -7.51 4.12 -30.40
N PRO A 55 -7.15 3.64 -31.60
CA PRO A 55 -6.20 2.52 -31.78
C PRO A 55 -4.84 2.71 -31.09
N LYS A 56 -4.35 3.96 -31.00
CA LYS A 56 -3.09 4.27 -30.30
C LYS A 56 -3.20 4.17 -28.79
N VAL A 57 -4.35 4.53 -28.22
CA VAL A 57 -4.63 4.41 -26.79
C VAL A 57 -4.79 2.93 -26.46
N GLU A 58 -5.64 2.23 -27.20
CA GLU A 58 -5.88 0.80 -27.05
C GLU A 58 -4.58 -0.01 -27.04
N ARG A 59 -3.73 0.16 -28.05
CA ARG A 59 -2.42 -0.53 -28.12
C ARG A 59 -1.51 -0.21 -26.94
N ALA A 60 -1.49 1.04 -26.47
CA ALA A 60 -0.67 1.43 -25.33
C ALA A 60 -1.14 0.76 -24.03
N ILE A 61 -2.46 0.75 -23.81
CA ILE A 61 -3.08 0.13 -22.64
C ILE A 61 -2.92 -1.39 -22.68
N TYR A 62 -3.22 -2.03 -23.81
CA TYR A 62 -3.04 -3.46 -23.98
C TYR A 62 -1.61 -3.90 -23.64
N ASN A 63 -0.60 -3.20 -24.17
CA ASN A 63 0.80 -3.50 -23.90
C ASN A 63 1.18 -3.25 -22.43
N ALA A 64 0.65 -2.21 -21.80
CA ALA A 64 0.90 -1.94 -20.39
C ALA A 64 0.28 -3.02 -19.50
N LYS A 65 -0.99 -3.38 -19.75
CA LYS A 65 -1.71 -4.48 -19.10
C LYS A 65 -0.94 -5.80 -19.21
N LYS A 66 -0.61 -6.22 -20.43
CA LYS A 66 0.05 -7.50 -20.68
C LYS A 66 1.42 -7.61 -20.01
N LYS A 67 2.17 -6.50 -19.93
CA LYS A 67 3.45 -6.47 -19.24
C LYS A 67 3.29 -6.51 -17.73
N HIS A 68 2.29 -5.79 -17.20
CA HIS A 68 2.09 -5.66 -15.76
C HIS A 68 1.51 -6.92 -15.11
N ARG A 69 0.47 -7.49 -15.74
CA ARG A 69 -0.18 -8.75 -15.33
C ARG A 69 -0.13 -9.72 -16.50
N SER A 70 0.99 -10.42 -16.65
CA SER A 70 1.19 -11.38 -17.73
C SER A 70 0.28 -12.61 -17.61
N ASP A 71 -0.20 -12.86 -16.38
CA ASP A 71 -1.11 -13.91 -15.95
C ASP A 71 -2.59 -13.69 -16.35
N ILE A 72 -2.97 -12.46 -16.72
CA ILE A 72 -4.33 -12.12 -17.17
C ILE A 72 -4.29 -11.71 -18.65
N ASP A 73 -5.24 -12.20 -19.46
CA ASP A 73 -5.46 -11.65 -20.80
C ASP A 73 -5.95 -10.19 -20.67
N PRO A 74 -5.36 -9.21 -21.38
CA PRO A 74 -5.79 -7.80 -21.27
C PRO A 74 -7.29 -7.54 -21.49
N ASN A 75 -8.00 -8.44 -22.17
CA ASN A 75 -9.45 -8.37 -22.37
C ASN A 75 -10.27 -8.89 -21.18
N ASP A 76 -9.66 -9.68 -20.29
CA ASP A 76 -10.30 -10.28 -19.11
C ASP A 76 -10.05 -9.48 -17.82
N TRP A 77 -9.58 -8.22 -17.93
CA TRP A 77 -9.27 -7.35 -16.79
C TRP A 77 -10.49 -6.87 -15.99
N ASN A 78 -11.70 -7.15 -16.47
CA ASN A 78 -12.98 -6.83 -15.83
C ASN A 78 -13.83 -8.09 -15.58
N ARG A 79 -13.19 -9.27 -15.51
CA ARG A 79 -13.85 -10.58 -15.37
C ARG A 79 -14.70 -10.70 -14.10
N GLU A 80 -14.37 -10.00 -13.02
CA GLU A 80 -15.13 -10.01 -11.78
C GLU A 80 -16.33 -9.05 -11.87
N GLY A 81 -16.19 -7.97 -12.63
CA GLY A 81 -17.26 -7.01 -12.89
C GLY A 81 -17.36 -5.92 -11.83
N PHE A 82 -16.31 -5.62 -11.07
CA PHE A 82 -16.34 -4.61 -9.99
C PHE A 82 -16.72 -3.20 -10.48
N ALA A 83 -16.64 -2.93 -11.78
CA ALA A 83 -17.16 -1.69 -12.35
C ALA A 83 -18.68 -1.52 -12.15
N GLY A 84 -19.43 -2.62 -12.08
CA GLY A 84 -20.88 -2.62 -11.83
C GLY A 84 -21.26 -2.95 -10.39
N SER A 85 -20.30 -2.97 -9.45
CA SER A 85 -20.55 -3.21 -8.03
C SER A 85 -20.46 -1.92 -7.22
N ASP A 86 -20.81 -2.02 -5.93
CA ASP A 86 -20.73 -0.98 -4.92
C ASP A 86 -19.41 -1.05 -4.11
N VAL A 87 -18.36 -1.73 -4.61
CA VAL A 87 -17.13 -1.99 -3.85
C VAL A 87 -16.47 -0.72 -3.28
N CYS A 88 -16.58 0.40 -3.99
CA CYS A 88 -16.04 1.70 -3.56
C CYS A 88 -16.97 2.48 -2.62
N ASP A 89 -18.21 2.03 -2.47
CA ASP A 89 -19.28 2.67 -1.72
C ASP A 89 -19.69 1.83 -0.48
N LEU A 90 -19.04 0.68 -0.27
CA LEU A 90 -19.16 -0.16 0.91
C LEU A 90 -18.92 0.64 2.21
N PRO A 91 -19.68 0.35 3.28
CA PRO A 91 -19.58 1.08 4.55
C PRO A 91 -18.19 0.91 5.19
N LEU A 92 -17.78 1.94 5.93
CA LEU A 92 -16.59 1.90 6.77
C LEU A 92 -16.92 1.26 8.12
N ASP A 93 -15.95 0.56 8.68
CA ASP A 93 -16.00 0.15 10.08
C ASP A 93 -15.52 1.28 10.97
N GLU A 94 -16.45 1.89 11.70
CA GLU A 94 -16.20 3.03 12.57
C GLU A 94 -15.93 2.63 14.03
N SER A 95 -15.80 1.32 14.31
CA SER A 95 -15.60 0.82 15.69
C SER A 95 -14.28 1.27 16.33
N ASN A 96 -13.26 1.53 15.52
CA ASN A 96 -11.95 1.99 15.97
C ASN A 96 -11.44 3.14 15.07
N PRO A 97 -11.92 4.37 15.32
CA PRO A 97 -11.66 5.50 14.46
C PRO A 97 -10.22 5.99 14.57
N ILE A 98 -9.65 6.46 13.46
CA ILE A 98 -8.37 7.16 13.46
C ILE A 98 -8.54 8.59 14.01
N LYS A 99 -7.56 9.05 14.78
CA LYS A 99 -7.52 10.45 15.23
C LYS A 99 -7.26 11.39 14.04
N ARG A 100 -8.04 12.47 13.97
CA ARG A 100 -7.87 13.56 13.01
C ARG A 100 -7.52 14.84 13.76
N GLU A 101 -6.52 15.56 13.28
CA GLU A 101 -6.06 16.84 13.81
C GLU A 101 -5.96 17.85 12.67
N HIS A 102 -6.23 19.12 12.93
CA HIS A 102 -5.99 20.17 11.93
C HIS A 102 -4.57 20.74 12.08
N CYS A 103 -3.88 21.01 10.97
CA CYS A 103 -2.47 21.41 10.98
C CYS A 103 -2.17 22.75 11.67
N SER A 104 -3.19 23.62 11.83
CA SER A 104 -3.07 24.86 12.60
C SER A 104 -3.06 24.65 14.12
N GLU A 105 -3.59 23.53 14.59
CA GLU A 105 -3.73 23.20 16.02
C GLU A 105 -2.67 22.20 16.49
N LEU A 106 -2.15 21.39 15.55
CA LEU A 106 -1.09 20.43 15.81
C LEU A 106 0.30 21.05 15.59
N SER A 107 1.00 21.33 16.69
CA SER A 107 2.42 21.71 16.63
C SER A 107 3.32 20.51 16.30
N VAL A 108 4.52 20.75 15.77
CA VAL A 108 5.49 19.68 15.48
C VAL A 108 5.88 18.91 16.75
N LYS A 109 6.04 19.62 17.87
CA LYS A 109 6.34 19.00 19.17
C LYS A 109 5.23 18.03 19.60
N ARG A 110 3.97 18.49 19.56
CA ARG A 110 2.81 17.62 19.85
C ARG A 110 2.75 16.44 18.90
N PHE A 111 3.01 16.66 17.61
CA PHE A 111 3.04 15.57 16.63
C PHE A 111 4.03 14.47 17.01
N ILE A 112 5.25 14.86 17.38
CA ILE A 112 6.30 13.92 17.79
C ILE A 112 5.89 13.18 19.07
N GLU A 113 5.43 13.91 20.09
CA GLU A 113 5.11 13.35 21.42
C GLU A 113 3.86 12.46 21.41
N GLU A 114 2.82 12.84 20.67
CA GLU A 114 1.52 12.17 20.67
C GLU A 114 1.39 11.08 19.58
N TYR A 115 2.19 11.13 18.50
CA TYR A 115 2.01 10.24 17.34
C TYR A 115 3.29 9.55 16.88
N GLU A 116 4.35 10.29 16.54
CA GLU A 116 5.54 9.69 15.95
C GLU A 116 6.29 8.79 16.93
N LEU A 117 6.60 9.30 18.13
CA LEU A 117 7.30 8.57 19.18
C LEU A 117 6.50 7.37 19.70
N PRO A 118 5.19 7.47 20.00
CA PRO A 118 4.39 6.31 20.42
C PRO A 118 3.97 5.40 19.25
N VAL A 119 4.33 5.73 18.00
CA VAL A 119 4.06 4.91 16.80
C VAL A 119 2.55 4.78 16.53
N ILE A 120 1.83 5.90 16.59
CA ILE A 120 0.37 5.98 16.42
C ILE A 120 0.04 6.70 15.09
N PRO A 121 -0.79 6.12 14.21
CA PRO A 121 -1.20 6.77 12.96
C PRO A 121 -2.16 7.93 13.24
N VAL A 122 -2.10 8.97 12.40
CA VAL A 122 -2.95 10.16 12.51
C VAL A 122 -3.22 10.75 11.14
N ILE A 123 -4.38 11.38 10.98
CA ILE A 123 -4.67 12.23 9.83
C ILE A 123 -4.49 13.69 10.23
N ILE A 124 -3.74 14.42 9.41
CA ILE A 124 -3.49 15.85 9.59
C ILE A 124 -4.14 16.60 8.44
N ASP A 125 -5.19 17.36 8.74
CA ASP A 125 -5.96 18.12 7.77
C ASP A 125 -5.38 19.52 7.51
N GLY A 126 -5.59 20.02 6.29
CA GLY A 126 -5.26 21.38 5.87
C GLY A 126 -3.79 21.67 5.56
N VAL A 127 -2.92 20.64 5.52
CA VAL A 127 -1.47 20.83 5.31
C VAL A 127 -1.18 21.54 3.98
N PRO A 128 -1.69 21.10 2.81
CA PRO A 128 -1.45 21.78 1.55
C PRO A 128 -1.90 23.24 1.55
N GLU A 129 -3.01 23.55 2.19
CA GLU A 129 -3.64 24.88 2.21
C GLU A 129 -2.82 25.85 3.04
N VAL A 130 -2.47 25.45 4.28
CA VAL A 130 -1.73 26.29 5.22
C VAL A 130 -0.27 26.47 4.78
N GLU A 131 0.35 25.44 4.20
CA GLU A 131 1.72 25.52 3.70
C GLU A 131 1.82 26.06 2.26
N GLY A 132 0.69 26.44 1.64
CA GLY A 132 0.69 27.14 0.35
C GLY A 132 1.09 26.29 -0.85
N TRP A 133 0.76 25.00 -0.86
CA TRP A 133 1.12 24.08 -1.94
C TRP A 133 0.50 24.51 -3.28
N GLY A 134 1.34 24.60 -4.30
CA GLY A 134 0.89 24.86 -5.67
C GLY A 134 -0.01 23.77 -6.25
N ALA A 135 0.09 22.55 -5.73
CA ALA A 135 -0.65 21.37 -6.13
C ALA A 135 -2.16 21.58 -6.06
N ILE A 136 -2.67 22.27 -5.02
CA ILE A 136 -4.11 22.58 -4.89
C ILE A 136 -4.65 23.25 -6.15
N LYS A 137 -3.87 24.17 -6.74
CA LYS A 137 -4.27 24.93 -7.93
C LYS A 137 -3.91 24.21 -9.23
N ARG A 138 -2.83 23.41 -9.25
CA ARG A 138 -2.22 22.91 -10.49
C ARG A 138 -2.51 21.44 -10.78
N TRP A 139 -2.84 20.62 -9.78
CA TRP A 139 -2.94 19.17 -9.91
C TRP A 139 -4.32 18.63 -10.29
N SER A 140 -5.23 19.45 -10.81
CA SER A 140 -6.44 18.91 -11.47
C SER A 140 -6.05 17.97 -12.62
N LEU A 141 -6.77 16.85 -12.78
CA LEU A 141 -6.52 15.88 -13.87
C LEU A 141 -6.43 16.55 -15.26
N LYS A 142 -7.30 17.53 -15.53
CA LYS A 142 -7.29 18.31 -16.80
C LYS A 142 -6.01 19.13 -16.97
N LYS A 143 -5.54 19.84 -15.94
CA LYS A 143 -4.31 20.65 -15.98
C LYS A 143 -3.07 19.77 -16.08
N LEU A 144 -3.01 18.68 -15.31
CA LEU A 144 -1.96 17.67 -15.43
C LEU A 144 -1.89 17.10 -16.84
N ARG A 145 -3.04 16.77 -17.44
CA ARG A 145 -3.09 16.25 -18.82
C ARG A 145 -2.53 17.27 -19.80
N LYS A 146 -2.92 18.54 -19.67
CA LYS A 146 -2.44 19.62 -20.56
C LYS A 146 -0.92 19.77 -20.49
N LYS A 147 -0.35 19.81 -19.27
CA LYS A 147 1.08 20.04 -19.02
C LYS A 147 1.94 18.81 -19.36
N TYR A 148 1.55 17.62 -18.89
CA TYR A 148 2.36 16.41 -18.93
C TYR A 148 1.95 15.37 -19.98
N LYS A 149 1.07 15.72 -20.94
CA LYS A 149 0.52 14.78 -21.96
C LYS A 149 1.51 13.82 -22.62
N ARG A 150 2.77 14.23 -22.84
CA ARG A 150 3.79 13.46 -23.57
C ARG A 150 4.75 12.70 -22.67
N VAL A 151 4.76 13.00 -21.37
CA VAL A 151 5.63 12.36 -20.37
C VAL A 151 5.20 10.92 -20.16
N GLU A 152 6.18 10.04 -19.97
CA GLU A 152 5.98 8.65 -19.59
C GLU A 152 6.12 8.45 -18.08
N LEU A 153 5.00 8.07 -17.44
CA LEU A 153 4.95 7.78 -16.01
C LEU A 153 4.84 6.28 -15.79
N LYS A 154 5.47 5.77 -14.73
CA LYS A 154 5.40 4.37 -14.32
C LYS A 154 3.99 4.04 -13.85
N CYS A 155 3.40 3.00 -14.45
CA CYS A 155 2.05 2.52 -14.13
C CYS A 155 2.00 1.02 -13.78
N GLY A 156 3.16 0.42 -13.52
CA GLY A 156 3.30 -0.99 -13.19
C GLY A 156 4.75 -1.46 -13.28
N GLU A 157 4.95 -2.75 -13.03
CA GLU A 157 6.21 -3.46 -13.21
C GLU A 157 5.93 -4.79 -13.91
N ASP A 158 6.88 -5.26 -14.71
CA ASP A 158 6.79 -6.59 -15.35
C ASP A 158 7.33 -7.71 -14.46
N ASP A 159 7.23 -8.95 -14.94
CA ASP A 159 7.67 -10.16 -14.23
C ASP A 159 9.16 -10.17 -13.83
N TYR A 160 9.97 -9.27 -14.41
CA TYR A 160 11.40 -9.12 -14.14
C TYR A 160 11.71 -7.89 -13.27
N GLY A 161 10.68 -7.19 -12.78
CA GLY A 161 10.81 -5.97 -11.99
C GLY A 161 11.18 -4.73 -12.82
N LYS A 162 11.03 -4.78 -14.15
CA LYS A 162 11.26 -3.61 -15.00
C LYS A 162 10.02 -2.72 -15.01
N SER A 163 10.23 -1.42 -14.88
CA SER A 163 9.13 -0.44 -14.90
C SER A 163 8.36 -0.48 -16.21
N VAL A 164 7.04 -0.63 -16.11
CA VAL A 164 6.08 -0.41 -17.20
C VAL A 164 5.66 1.05 -17.16
N ARG A 165 5.90 1.77 -18.26
CA ARG A 165 5.59 3.20 -18.37
C ARG A 165 4.61 3.47 -19.50
N ILE A 166 3.82 4.53 -19.34
CA ILE A 166 2.84 4.96 -20.32
C ILE A 166 2.78 6.48 -20.43
N LYS A 167 2.55 7.00 -21.64
CA LYS A 167 2.35 8.44 -21.84
C LYS A 167 1.10 8.91 -21.12
N PHE A 168 1.21 10.01 -20.37
CA PHE A 168 0.12 10.48 -19.51
C PHE A 168 -1.19 10.77 -20.28
N LYS A 169 -1.12 11.21 -21.55
CA LYS A 169 -2.34 11.39 -22.37
C LYS A 169 -3.11 10.07 -22.64
N TYR A 170 -2.41 8.95 -22.76
CA TYR A 170 -3.02 7.64 -22.98
C TYR A 170 -3.59 7.12 -21.66
N PHE A 171 -2.82 7.24 -20.58
CA PHE A 171 -3.30 6.91 -19.24
C PHE A 171 -4.51 7.74 -18.83
N PHE A 172 -4.54 9.04 -19.13
CA PHE A 172 -5.70 9.89 -18.85
C PHE A 172 -6.95 9.40 -19.59
N SER A 173 -6.81 9.00 -20.87
CA SER A 173 -7.96 8.49 -21.64
C SER A 173 -8.49 7.19 -21.03
N TYR A 174 -7.57 6.34 -20.57
CA TYR A 174 -7.89 5.12 -19.84
C TYR A 174 -8.58 5.39 -18.49
N LEU A 175 -7.99 6.25 -17.66
CA LEU A 175 -8.49 6.63 -16.34
C LEU A 175 -9.95 7.08 -16.40
N THR A 176 -10.33 7.85 -17.43
CA THR A 176 -11.69 8.43 -17.53
C THR A 176 -12.79 7.46 -17.99
N SER A 177 -12.46 6.26 -18.48
CA SER A 177 -13.46 5.36 -19.09
C SER A 177 -13.29 3.88 -18.78
N GLN A 178 -12.20 3.47 -18.14
CA GLN A 178 -11.92 2.07 -17.82
C GLN A 178 -13.01 1.42 -16.96
N THR A 179 -13.18 0.11 -17.16
CA THR A 179 -14.10 -0.75 -16.40
C THR A 179 -13.37 -1.94 -15.78
N ASP A 180 -12.05 -1.84 -15.62
CA ASP A 180 -11.21 -2.91 -15.07
C ASP A 180 -11.49 -3.12 -13.58
N ASP A 181 -11.31 -4.35 -13.11
CA ASP A 181 -11.51 -4.74 -11.71
C ASP A 181 -10.46 -4.07 -10.81
N SER A 182 -9.17 -4.30 -11.11
CA SER A 182 -8.02 -3.59 -10.53
C SER A 182 -7.28 -2.83 -11.63
N PRO A 183 -7.60 -1.55 -11.86
CA PRO A 183 -7.03 -0.77 -12.96
C PRO A 183 -5.54 -0.49 -12.80
N LEU A 184 -4.84 -0.22 -13.92
CA LEU A 184 -3.48 0.31 -13.92
C LEU A 184 -3.40 1.60 -13.08
N TYR A 185 -2.33 1.73 -12.31
CA TYR A 185 -2.14 2.81 -11.34
C TYR A 185 -0.79 3.50 -11.55
N ILE A 186 -0.78 4.81 -11.82
CA ILE A 186 0.49 5.56 -11.85
C ILE A 186 1.04 5.63 -10.42
N PHE A 187 2.25 5.08 -10.26
CA PHE A 187 3.01 5.04 -9.03
C PHE A 187 4.47 5.33 -9.37
N ASP A 188 4.77 6.59 -9.68
CA ASP A 188 6.07 6.98 -10.24
C ASP A 188 7.02 7.50 -9.16
N SER A 189 8.16 6.84 -9.02
CA SER A 189 9.17 7.14 -8.00
C SER A 189 10.37 7.93 -8.50
N SER A 190 10.34 8.32 -9.77
CA SER A 190 11.47 8.89 -10.53
C SER A 190 11.07 10.21 -11.19
N PHE A 191 9.93 10.77 -10.79
CA PHE A 191 9.39 11.98 -11.38
C PHE A 191 10.29 13.20 -11.11
N ASP A 192 11.16 13.14 -10.10
CA ASP A 192 12.19 14.13 -9.79
C ASP A 192 13.51 13.94 -10.56
N ASP A 193 13.73 12.77 -11.15
CA ASP A 193 14.90 12.46 -11.98
C ASP A 193 14.75 12.98 -13.42
N HIS A 194 13.52 13.05 -13.93
CA HIS A 194 13.25 13.43 -15.31
C HIS A 194 12.94 14.93 -15.44
N VAL A 195 13.66 15.63 -16.33
CA VAL A 195 13.51 17.08 -16.58
C VAL A 195 12.07 17.50 -16.82
N ASP A 196 11.29 16.69 -17.56
CA ASP A 196 9.93 17.03 -17.95
C ASP A 196 8.90 16.85 -16.81
N THR A 197 9.23 16.09 -15.75
CA THR A 197 8.35 15.87 -14.58
C THR A 197 8.84 16.55 -13.32
N LYS A 198 10.13 16.90 -13.26
CA LYS A 198 10.75 17.59 -12.12
C LYS A 198 9.98 18.84 -11.68
N PRO A 199 9.32 19.63 -12.56
CA PRO A 199 8.46 20.74 -12.13
C PRO A 199 7.24 20.35 -11.28
N LEU A 200 6.95 19.06 -11.05
CA LEU A 200 5.99 18.62 -10.04
C LEU A 200 6.50 18.90 -8.61
N LEU A 201 7.81 18.95 -8.40
CA LEU A 201 8.40 19.32 -7.11
C LEU A 201 8.11 20.78 -6.72
N ASP A 202 7.88 21.65 -7.70
CA ASP A 202 7.54 23.06 -7.45
C ASP A 202 6.10 23.23 -6.90
N ASP A 203 5.32 22.14 -6.89
CA ASP A 203 3.91 22.15 -6.54
C ASP A 203 3.65 21.72 -5.09
N TYR A 204 4.63 21.18 -4.39
CA TYR A 204 4.50 20.76 -3.00
C TYR A 204 5.82 20.87 -2.24
N GLN A 205 5.76 20.78 -0.92
CA GLN A 205 6.94 20.68 -0.06
C GLN A 205 6.74 19.54 0.94
N VAL A 206 7.80 19.07 1.59
CA VAL A 206 7.64 18.09 2.67
C VAL A 206 6.93 18.78 3.84
N PRO A 207 5.82 18.24 4.38
CA PRO A 207 5.11 18.85 5.51
C PRO A 207 6.03 19.09 6.71
N LYS A 208 5.77 20.17 7.47
CA LYS A 208 6.58 20.56 8.65
C LYS A 208 6.76 19.47 9.71
N TYR A 209 5.89 18.46 9.72
CA TYR A 209 5.91 17.32 10.64
C TYR A 209 6.99 16.28 10.33
N PHE A 210 7.56 16.30 9.11
CA PHE A 210 8.54 15.31 8.66
C PHE A 210 9.86 15.99 8.28
N PRO A 211 10.49 16.76 9.20
CA PRO A 211 11.63 17.62 8.86
C PRO A 211 12.93 16.82 8.60
N GLU A 212 13.01 15.59 9.10
CA GLU A 212 14.19 14.74 8.97
C GLU A 212 14.06 13.73 7.83
N ASP A 213 15.11 13.66 7.03
CA ASP A 213 15.30 12.63 6.01
C ASP A 213 16.70 12.03 6.12
N LEU A 214 16.90 11.14 7.11
CA LEU A 214 18.22 10.59 7.41
C LEU A 214 18.79 9.73 6.27
N PHE A 215 17.97 9.25 5.33
CA PHE A 215 18.48 8.54 4.15
C PHE A 215 19.11 9.47 3.11
N SER A 216 18.84 10.78 3.14
CA SER A 216 19.56 11.76 2.31
C SER A 216 21.09 11.68 2.51
N LEU A 217 21.53 11.32 3.72
CA LEU A 217 22.95 11.19 4.06
C LEU A 217 23.71 10.14 3.21
N VAL A 218 23.02 9.11 2.69
CA VAL A 218 23.66 8.13 1.80
C VAL A 218 23.82 8.64 0.36
N GLY A 219 23.20 9.77 0.02
CA GLY A 219 23.19 10.41 -1.30
C GLY A 219 22.11 9.85 -2.24
N GLU A 220 21.65 10.70 -3.16
CA GLU A 220 20.54 10.43 -4.09
C GLU A 220 20.75 9.16 -4.93
N ASP A 221 21.96 8.92 -5.47
CA ASP A 221 22.23 7.72 -6.28
C ASP A 221 22.15 6.39 -5.51
N ARG A 222 22.25 6.43 -4.17
CA ARG A 222 22.41 5.23 -3.34
C ARG A 222 21.27 5.01 -2.37
N ARG A 223 20.46 6.02 -2.09
CA ARG A 223 19.25 5.86 -1.29
C ARG A 223 18.21 5.02 -2.04
N PRO A 224 17.34 4.29 -1.34
CA PRO A 224 16.16 3.69 -1.95
C PRO A 224 15.22 4.77 -2.50
N PRO A 225 14.37 4.46 -3.50
CA PRO A 225 13.24 5.31 -3.85
C PRO A 225 12.39 5.57 -2.60
N TYR A 226 11.97 6.82 -2.43
CA TYR A 226 11.40 7.29 -1.18
C TYR A 226 10.24 8.27 -1.36
N ARG A 227 9.93 8.65 -2.60
CA ARG A 227 8.82 9.54 -2.92
C ARG A 227 8.12 9.07 -4.16
N TRP A 228 6.81 9.23 -4.20
CA TRP A 228 6.00 8.82 -5.34
C TRP A 228 4.94 9.85 -5.67
N PHE A 229 4.78 10.11 -6.97
CA PHE A 229 3.63 10.80 -7.53
C PHE A 229 2.59 9.77 -7.95
N LEU A 230 1.36 9.91 -7.45
CA LEU A 230 0.31 8.92 -7.60
C LEU A 230 -0.87 9.49 -8.39
N VAL A 231 -1.29 8.79 -9.44
CA VAL A 231 -2.52 9.08 -10.18
C VAL A 231 -3.26 7.78 -10.47
N GLY A 232 -4.40 7.57 -9.83
CA GLY A 232 -5.10 6.29 -9.87
C GLY A 232 -6.58 6.46 -10.15
N PRO A 233 -7.16 5.68 -11.09
CA PRO A 233 -8.60 5.68 -11.28
C PRO A 233 -9.35 4.99 -10.13
N LYS A 234 -10.67 5.20 -10.04
CA LYS A 234 -11.56 4.43 -9.14
C LYS A 234 -11.31 2.92 -9.25
N ARG A 235 -11.24 2.23 -8.10
CA ARG A 235 -10.88 0.81 -7.86
C ARG A 235 -9.39 0.46 -7.86
N SER A 236 -8.52 1.32 -8.35
CA SER A 236 -7.07 1.08 -8.20
C SER A 236 -6.64 1.21 -6.74
N GLY A 237 -5.49 0.67 -6.35
CA GLY A 237 -5.06 0.73 -4.97
C GLY A 237 -3.70 0.11 -4.71
N THR A 238 -3.40 -0.10 -3.45
CA THR A 238 -2.19 -0.80 -3.00
C THR A 238 -2.60 -1.89 -2.02
N THR A 239 -2.14 -3.10 -2.29
CA THR A 239 -2.41 -4.30 -1.48
C THR A 239 -1.82 -4.16 -0.08
N LEU A 240 -2.23 -5.04 0.83
CA LEU A 240 -1.77 -4.99 2.21
C LEU A 240 -0.24 -5.19 2.31
N HIS A 241 0.44 -4.21 2.89
CA HIS A 241 1.89 -4.21 3.04
C HIS A 241 2.36 -3.46 4.29
N VAL A 242 3.66 -3.53 4.55
CA VAL A 242 4.38 -2.69 5.52
C VAL A 242 5.48 -1.99 4.73
N ASP A 243 5.70 -0.72 5.03
CA ASP A 243 6.74 0.06 4.36
C ASP A 243 8.14 -0.55 4.51
N PRO A 244 8.96 -0.53 3.44
CA PRO A 244 10.24 -1.21 3.41
C PRO A 244 11.23 -0.59 4.40
N LEU A 245 12.19 -1.42 4.83
CA LEU A 245 13.26 -1.01 5.75
C LEU A 245 12.79 -0.40 7.08
N GLY A 246 11.52 -0.54 7.46
CA GLY A 246 10.99 -0.01 8.72
C GLY A 246 10.83 1.51 8.72
N THR A 247 10.83 2.15 7.55
CA THR A 247 10.53 3.59 7.44
C THR A 247 9.09 3.86 7.84
N SER A 248 8.85 5.07 8.33
CA SER A 248 7.49 5.65 8.36
C SER A 248 7.18 6.29 7.00
N ALA A 249 5.91 6.61 6.76
CA ALA A 249 5.49 7.30 5.56
C ALA A 249 4.46 8.40 5.86
N TRP A 250 4.33 9.33 4.93
CA TRP A 250 3.21 10.26 4.88
C TRP A 250 2.58 10.26 3.49
N ASN A 251 1.26 10.41 3.41
CA ASN A 251 0.50 10.44 2.16
C ASN A 251 -0.46 11.63 2.14
N THR A 252 -0.25 12.57 1.22
CA THR A 252 -1.10 13.75 1.07
C THR A 252 -1.97 13.62 -0.16
N LEU A 253 -3.29 13.68 0.04
CA LEU A 253 -4.29 13.54 -1.01
C LEU A 253 -4.71 14.91 -1.54
N ILE A 254 -4.64 15.12 -2.85
CA ILE A 254 -5.02 16.38 -3.50
C ILE A 254 -6.37 16.28 -4.22
N ILE A 255 -6.70 15.10 -4.76
CA ILE A 255 -7.96 14.86 -5.49
C ILE A 255 -8.51 13.49 -5.13
N GLY A 256 -9.85 13.41 -5.04
CA GLY A 256 -10.59 12.18 -4.84
C GLY A 256 -10.60 11.73 -3.39
N ARG A 257 -10.93 10.47 -3.16
CA ARG A 257 -10.99 9.85 -1.84
C ARG A 257 -10.24 8.52 -1.84
N LYS A 258 -9.59 8.21 -0.72
CA LYS A 258 -8.89 6.93 -0.50
C LYS A 258 -9.47 6.25 0.74
N ARG A 259 -9.89 5.00 0.62
CA ARG A 259 -10.26 4.15 1.75
C ARG A 259 -9.01 3.45 2.25
N TRP A 260 -8.76 3.53 3.55
CA TRP A 260 -7.62 2.95 4.22
C TRP A 260 -8.08 1.89 5.22
N VAL A 261 -7.24 0.88 5.37
CA VAL A 261 -7.31 -0.07 6.48
C VAL A 261 -5.91 -0.27 7.03
N LEU A 262 -5.77 -0.18 8.35
CA LEU A 262 -4.51 -0.27 9.08
C LEU A 262 -4.62 -1.35 10.15
N PHE A 263 -3.54 -2.11 10.34
CA PHE A 263 -3.41 -3.06 11.45
C PHE A 263 -2.13 -2.82 12.25
N PRO A 264 -2.18 -2.95 13.59
CA PRO A 264 -1.01 -2.76 14.44
C PRO A 264 0.18 -3.67 14.08
N PRO A 265 1.42 -3.20 14.32
CA PRO A 265 2.64 -3.91 13.94
C PRO A 265 2.85 -5.27 14.65
N HIS A 266 2.21 -5.50 15.78
CA HIS A 266 2.34 -6.75 16.55
C HIS A 266 1.54 -7.89 15.93
N LEU A 267 0.56 -7.59 15.06
CA LEU A 267 -0.24 -8.63 14.41
C LEU A 267 0.56 -9.37 13.33
N PRO A 268 0.45 -10.70 13.29
CA PRO A 268 1.26 -11.51 12.38
C PRO A 268 0.75 -11.38 10.94
N LYS A 269 1.69 -11.35 9.98
CA LYS A 269 1.39 -11.21 8.54
C LYS A 269 0.32 -12.19 8.03
N HIS A 270 0.38 -13.45 8.46
CA HIS A 270 -0.52 -14.51 7.99
C HIS A 270 -1.97 -14.33 8.46
N LEU A 271 -2.19 -13.55 9.51
CA LEU A 271 -3.53 -13.17 9.97
C LEU A 271 -4.04 -12.02 9.09
N VAL A 272 -3.35 -10.88 9.11
CA VAL A 272 -3.84 -9.64 8.49
C VAL A 272 -3.94 -9.71 6.96
N ASN A 273 -3.09 -10.51 6.30
CA ASN A 273 -3.16 -10.65 4.85
C ASN A 273 -4.41 -11.40 4.35
N GLY A 274 -5.16 -12.06 5.24
CA GLY A 274 -6.40 -12.76 4.91
C GLY A 274 -6.23 -13.91 3.91
N LYS A 275 -5.01 -14.30 3.51
CA LYS A 275 -4.78 -15.28 2.43
C LYS A 275 -5.33 -16.67 2.74
N VAL A 276 -5.48 -17.00 4.02
CA VAL A 276 -6.14 -18.24 4.48
C VAL A 276 -7.65 -18.27 4.15
N HIS A 277 -8.24 -17.11 3.83
CA HIS A 277 -9.65 -16.96 3.48
C HIS A 277 -9.88 -16.80 1.96
N LEU A 278 -8.83 -16.90 1.14
CA LEU A 278 -8.95 -16.95 -0.32
C LEU A 278 -9.69 -18.23 -0.74
N ARG A 279 -10.62 -18.09 -1.69
CA ARG A 279 -11.38 -19.21 -2.25
C ARG A 279 -11.01 -19.42 -3.71
N GLY A 280 -10.71 -20.66 -4.09
CA GLY A 280 -10.43 -21.02 -5.48
C GLY A 280 -9.31 -20.18 -6.10
N ASN A 281 -9.63 -19.49 -7.20
CA ASN A 281 -8.71 -18.66 -7.99
C ASN A 281 -8.98 -17.15 -7.82
N GLU A 282 -9.54 -16.73 -6.67
CA GLU A 282 -9.70 -15.31 -6.34
C GLU A 282 -8.38 -14.55 -6.42
N ASP A 283 -8.43 -13.33 -6.94
CA ASP A 283 -7.29 -12.42 -6.94
C ASP A 283 -7.11 -11.78 -5.54
N ASP A 284 -5.93 -11.21 -5.27
CA ASP A 284 -5.60 -10.58 -3.99
C ASP A 284 -5.16 -9.10 -4.12
N GLU A 285 -5.59 -8.46 -5.21
CA GLU A 285 -5.46 -7.02 -5.43
C GLU A 285 -6.19 -6.19 -4.35
N ALA A 286 -5.91 -4.88 -4.28
CA ALA A 286 -6.48 -4.02 -3.24
C ALA A 286 -8.02 -4.07 -3.22
N VAL A 287 -8.66 -4.00 -4.38
CA VAL A 287 -10.13 -4.09 -4.50
C VAL A 287 -10.67 -5.42 -3.96
N ASN A 288 -10.03 -6.55 -4.28
CA ASN A 288 -10.39 -7.87 -3.76
C ASN A 288 -10.18 -7.95 -2.24
N TYR A 289 -9.11 -7.34 -1.74
CA TYR A 289 -8.85 -7.29 -0.30
C TYR A 289 -9.99 -6.58 0.45
N PHE A 290 -10.43 -5.41 -0.02
CA PHE A 290 -11.54 -4.68 0.60
C PHE A 290 -12.91 -5.34 0.38
N MET A 291 -13.15 -5.93 -0.79
CA MET A 291 -14.43 -6.58 -1.11
C MET A 291 -14.63 -7.91 -0.39
N ASP A 292 -13.58 -8.74 -0.34
CA ASP A 292 -13.68 -10.14 0.05
C ASP A 292 -12.89 -10.48 1.30
N LEU A 293 -11.58 -10.21 1.29
CA LEU A 293 -10.68 -10.72 2.33
C LEU A 293 -10.88 -10.02 3.67
N LEU A 294 -11.00 -8.69 3.67
CA LEU A 294 -11.18 -7.90 4.89
C LEU A 294 -12.51 -8.24 5.58
N PRO A 295 -13.67 -8.31 4.89
CA PRO A 295 -14.91 -8.77 5.52
C PRO A 295 -14.83 -10.20 6.06
N ARG A 296 -14.19 -11.13 5.34
CA ARG A 296 -14.00 -12.52 5.82
C ARG A 296 -13.11 -12.56 7.06
N LEU A 297 -12.01 -11.80 7.06
CA LEU A 297 -11.10 -11.69 8.19
C LEU A 297 -11.81 -11.15 9.44
N LYS A 298 -12.62 -10.09 9.28
CA LYS A 298 -13.41 -9.49 10.37
C LYS A 298 -14.52 -10.40 10.88
N ARG A 299 -15.07 -11.29 10.05
CA ARG A 299 -16.03 -12.31 10.52
C ARG A 299 -15.35 -13.47 11.26
N ALA A 300 -14.13 -13.81 10.87
CA ALA A 300 -13.38 -14.93 11.45
C ALA A 300 -12.69 -14.58 12.79
N ASN A 301 -12.61 -13.30 13.16
CA ASN A 301 -11.92 -12.81 14.35
C ASN A 301 -12.76 -11.74 15.05
N SER A 302 -12.56 -11.50 16.35
CA SER A 302 -13.18 -10.35 17.00
C SER A 302 -12.52 -9.04 16.54
N LEU A 303 -13.31 -7.95 16.48
CA LEU A 303 -12.79 -6.62 16.13
C LEU A 303 -11.70 -6.16 17.12
N ASP A 304 -11.88 -6.47 18.41
CA ASP A 304 -10.88 -6.20 19.46
C ASP A 304 -9.56 -6.93 19.25
N ALA A 305 -9.57 -8.12 18.63
CA ALA A 305 -8.34 -8.86 18.35
C ALA A 305 -7.58 -8.28 17.14
N LEU A 306 -8.31 -7.75 16.15
CA LEU A 306 -7.71 -7.14 14.97
C LEU A 306 -7.24 -5.71 15.22
N GLN A 307 -7.89 -4.97 16.14
CA GLN A 307 -7.64 -3.54 16.39
C GLN A 307 -7.50 -2.75 15.08
N CYS A 308 -8.31 -3.15 14.10
CA CYS A 308 -8.26 -2.65 12.74
C CYS A 308 -8.71 -1.19 12.75
N ILE A 309 -7.95 -0.30 12.14
CA ILE A 309 -8.34 1.10 11.95
C ILE A 309 -8.78 1.26 10.51
N GLU A 310 -10.00 1.74 10.28
CA GLU A 310 -10.54 1.96 8.94
C GLU A 310 -11.04 3.39 8.79
N PHE A 311 -10.74 4.03 7.66
CA PHE A 311 -11.14 5.41 7.44
C PHE A 311 -11.15 5.79 5.96
N MET A 312 -11.90 6.85 5.65
CA MET A 312 -11.77 7.60 4.41
C MET A 312 -10.80 8.77 4.61
N GLN A 313 -9.88 8.92 3.65
CA GLN A 313 -9.05 10.09 3.46
C GLN A 313 -9.67 11.00 2.39
N TYR A 314 -9.71 12.30 2.66
CA TYR A 314 -10.29 13.34 1.83
C TYR A 314 -9.21 14.29 1.25
N PRO A 315 -9.52 15.07 0.21
CA PRO A 315 -8.60 16.08 -0.33
C PRO A 315 -8.17 17.07 0.75
N GLY A 316 -6.86 17.40 0.79
CA GLY A 316 -6.26 18.27 1.82
C GLY A 316 -5.66 17.50 2.99
N GLU A 317 -6.12 16.26 3.23
CA GLU A 317 -5.64 15.45 4.34
C GLU A 317 -4.29 14.77 4.05
N THR A 318 -3.40 14.82 5.04
CA THR A 318 -2.12 14.10 5.08
C THR A 318 -2.18 13.00 6.13
N VAL A 319 -2.07 11.75 5.70
CA VAL A 319 -2.03 10.59 6.59
C VAL A 319 -0.59 10.30 7.00
N PHE A 320 -0.32 10.19 8.29
CA PHE A 320 0.93 9.67 8.84
C PHE A 320 0.81 8.18 9.14
N ILE A 321 1.70 7.38 8.54
CA ILE A 321 1.80 5.93 8.73
C ILE A 321 3.11 5.61 9.45
N PRO A 322 3.08 5.25 10.75
CA PRO A 322 4.28 4.89 11.46
C PRO A 322 4.88 3.58 10.95
N GLY A 323 6.21 3.47 10.98
CA GLY A 323 6.91 2.26 10.54
C GLY A 323 6.42 0.99 11.26
N GLY A 324 6.13 -0.05 10.48
CA GLY A 324 5.68 -1.35 10.98
C GLY A 324 4.16 -1.60 10.89
N TRP A 325 3.34 -0.56 10.72
CA TRP A 325 1.90 -0.71 10.55
C TRP A 325 1.57 -1.37 9.20
N TRP A 326 0.75 -2.43 9.24
CA TRP A 326 0.20 -3.01 8.02
C TRP A 326 -0.86 -2.08 7.48
N HIS A 327 -0.87 -1.84 6.17
CA HIS A 327 -1.88 -0.99 5.57
C HIS A 327 -2.20 -1.39 4.12
N ALA A 328 -3.46 -1.22 3.74
CA ALA A 328 -3.94 -1.33 2.37
C ALA A 328 -4.78 -0.10 2.03
N VAL A 329 -4.79 0.27 0.74
CA VAL A 329 -5.43 1.49 0.26
C VAL A 329 -6.24 1.20 -0.99
N LEU A 330 -7.49 1.66 -1.03
CA LEU A 330 -8.36 1.61 -2.20
C LEU A 330 -8.73 3.02 -2.63
N ASN A 331 -8.51 3.35 -3.90
CA ASN A 331 -9.00 4.59 -4.50
C ASN A 331 -10.49 4.42 -4.81
N VAL A 332 -11.35 5.10 -4.04
CA VAL A 332 -12.81 5.01 -4.24
C VAL A 332 -13.33 6.01 -5.28
N ASP A 333 -12.49 7.00 -5.62
CA ASP A 333 -12.65 7.91 -6.76
C ASP A 333 -11.38 7.90 -7.63
N ASP A 334 -11.35 8.70 -8.70
CA ASP A 334 -10.10 9.07 -9.35
C ASP A 334 -9.27 9.97 -8.43
N THR A 335 -8.03 9.59 -8.17
CA THR A 335 -7.17 10.24 -7.18
C THR A 335 -5.88 10.82 -7.75
N VAL A 336 -5.42 11.90 -7.13
CA VAL A 336 -4.06 12.44 -7.30
C VAL A 336 -3.48 12.68 -5.91
N ALA A 337 -2.30 12.12 -5.64
CA ALA A 337 -1.63 12.23 -4.35
C ALA A 337 -0.11 12.27 -4.50
N VAL A 338 0.57 12.63 -3.41
CA VAL A 338 2.02 12.47 -3.24
C VAL A 338 2.30 11.81 -1.91
N THR A 339 3.26 10.90 -1.88
CA THR A 339 3.64 10.18 -0.66
C THR A 339 5.15 10.06 -0.56
N GLN A 340 5.69 10.08 0.66
CA GLN A 340 7.10 9.82 0.90
C GLN A 340 7.31 8.94 2.12
N ASN A 341 8.32 8.08 2.00
CA ASN A 341 8.87 7.33 3.11
C ASN A 341 10.05 8.10 3.68
N PHE A 342 10.16 8.13 5.00
CA PHE A 342 11.20 8.87 5.67
C PHE A 342 11.78 8.09 6.87
N CYS A 343 13.03 8.41 7.18
CA CYS A 343 13.69 7.99 8.39
C CYS A 343 14.01 9.23 9.22
N SER A 344 13.41 9.29 10.40
CA SER A 344 13.66 10.30 11.42
C SER A 344 14.48 9.70 12.56
N SER A 345 14.90 10.54 13.49
CA SER A 345 15.57 10.13 14.72
C SER A 345 14.68 9.21 15.57
N GLN A 346 13.35 9.37 15.50
CA GLN A 346 12.36 8.63 16.27
C GLN A 346 12.25 7.17 15.79
N ASN A 347 12.25 6.94 14.47
CA ASN A 347 12.18 5.59 13.91
C ASN A 347 13.56 4.97 13.59
N PHE A 348 14.66 5.73 13.78
CA PHE A 348 16.01 5.34 13.38
C PHE A 348 16.42 3.95 13.88
N ALA A 349 16.11 3.59 15.12
CA ALA A 349 16.52 2.30 15.68
C ALA A 349 15.93 1.10 14.92
N ALA A 350 14.68 1.19 14.48
CA ALA A 350 14.04 0.17 13.66
C ALA A 350 14.62 0.18 12.25
N VAL A 351 14.75 1.37 11.64
CA VAL A 351 15.28 1.54 10.28
C VAL A 351 16.72 1.03 10.17
N TRP A 352 17.57 1.35 11.14
CA TRP A 352 18.95 0.90 11.20
C TRP A 352 19.06 -0.62 11.19
N ARG A 353 18.29 -1.32 12.04
CA ARG A 353 18.31 -2.79 12.12
C ARG A 353 17.89 -3.45 10.81
N LYS A 354 16.85 -2.92 10.15
CA LYS A 354 16.39 -3.43 8.85
C LYS A 354 17.38 -3.09 7.73
N THR A 355 17.99 -1.90 7.77
CA THR A 355 18.94 -1.43 6.74
C THR A 355 20.27 -2.17 6.82
N ARG A 356 20.84 -2.35 8.02
CA ARG A 356 22.12 -3.08 8.18
C ARG A 356 22.01 -4.53 7.70
N SER A 357 20.87 -5.18 7.93
CA SER A 357 20.62 -6.55 7.47
C SER A 357 20.29 -6.62 5.97
N GLY A 358 19.37 -5.79 5.48
CA GLY A 358 18.86 -5.83 4.10
C GLY A 358 19.74 -5.12 3.07
N ARG A 359 20.45 -4.06 3.45
CA ARG A 359 21.28 -3.22 2.54
C ARG A 359 22.66 -2.96 3.13
N LYS A 360 23.39 -4.05 3.41
CA LYS A 360 24.71 -4.10 4.05
C LYS A 360 25.70 -3.00 3.64
N ARG A 361 25.93 -2.80 2.33
CA ARG A 361 26.87 -1.78 1.81
C ARG A 361 26.40 -0.36 2.07
N MET A 362 25.10 -0.12 1.91
CA MET A 362 24.47 1.17 2.21
C MET A 362 24.60 1.49 3.70
N ALA A 363 24.34 0.52 4.58
CA ALA A 363 24.44 0.71 6.02
C ALA A 363 25.86 1.11 6.47
N VAL A 364 26.91 0.52 5.87
CA VAL A 364 28.30 0.94 6.15
C VAL A 364 28.54 2.39 5.74
N LYS A 365 28.09 2.79 4.55
CA LYS A 365 28.19 4.19 4.10
C LYS A 365 27.40 5.12 5.01
N TRP A 366 26.19 4.71 5.40
CA TRP A 366 25.29 5.49 6.23
C TRP A 366 25.89 5.74 7.62
N LEU A 367 26.44 4.71 8.27
CA LEU A 367 27.11 4.86 9.56
C LEU A 367 28.26 5.87 9.50
N LYS A 368 29.11 5.78 8.47
CA LYS A 368 30.22 6.73 8.27
C LYS A 368 29.74 8.17 8.09
N LYS A 369 28.57 8.36 7.48
CA LYS A 369 27.97 9.69 7.29
C LYS A 369 27.36 10.20 8.58
N LEU A 370 26.65 9.35 9.33
CA LEU A 370 26.13 9.66 10.65
C LEU A 370 27.24 10.03 11.65
N GLU A 371 28.40 9.36 11.62
CA GLU A 371 29.54 9.71 12.48
C GLU A 371 29.99 11.16 12.33
N ILE A 372 29.74 11.78 11.18
CA ILE A 372 30.07 13.17 10.89
C ILE A 372 28.87 14.09 11.17
N SER A 373 27.69 13.75 10.66
CA SER A 373 26.53 14.64 10.67
C SER A 373 25.65 14.52 11.92
N ASN A 374 25.62 13.35 12.56
CA ASN A 374 24.81 13.09 13.75
C ASN A 374 25.47 12.00 14.62
N PRO A 375 26.51 12.36 15.41
CA PRO A 375 27.30 11.41 16.20
C PRO A 375 26.49 10.61 17.23
N GLU A 376 25.40 11.17 17.75
CA GLU A 376 24.52 10.50 18.70
C GLU A 376 23.80 9.31 18.05
N LEU A 377 23.23 9.50 16.87
CA LEU A 377 22.62 8.40 16.11
C LEU A 377 23.66 7.36 15.66
N ALA A 378 24.88 7.78 15.34
CA ALA A 378 25.98 6.86 15.06
C ALA A 378 26.36 6.01 16.28
N ALA A 379 26.41 6.61 17.47
CA ALA A 379 26.64 5.90 18.72
C ALA A 379 25.50 4.92 19.03
N LEU A 380 24.25 5.33 18.83
CA LEU A 380 23.08 4.45 18.93
C LEU A 380 23.19 3.26 17.96
N ALA A 381 23.54 3.51 16.69
CA ALA A 381 23.73 2.45 15.70
C ALA A 381 24.79 1.42 16.12
N LYS A 382 25.92 1.87 16.68
CA LYS A 382 26.98 1.00 17.23
C LYS A 382 26.49 0.20 18.44
N LYS A 383 25.84 0.85 19.41
CA LYS A 383 25.23 0.20 20.58
C LYS A 383 24.20 -0.86 20.17
N LEU A 384 23.38 -0.58 19.16
CA LEU A 384 22.43 -1.55 18.60
C LEU A 384 23.12 -2.72 17.90
N ASN A 385 24.30 -2.50 17.30
CA ASN A 385 25.08 -3.59 16.71
C ASN A 385 25.63 -4.50 17.80
N GLU A 386 26.22 -3.91 18.85
CA GLU A 386 26.74 -4.65 20.01
C GLU A 386 25.63 -5.45 20.70
N LYS A 387 24.51 -4.81 21.03
CA LYS A 387 23.36 -5.45 21.68
C LYS A 387 22.85 -6.68 20.90
N ASP A 388 22.84 -6.59 19.59
CA ASP A 388 22.31 -7.64 18.73
C ASP A 388 23.40 -8.59 18.19
N ASN A 389 24.65 -8.50 18.72
CA ASN A 389 25.84 -9.20 18.24
C ASN A 389 26.03 -9.12 16.71
N TYR A 390 25.62 -7.98 16.13
CA TYR A 390 25.60 -7.77 14.69
C TYR A 390 26.94 -7.24 14.20
N ILE A 391 27.58 -8.00 13.31
CA ILE A 391 28.82 -7.60 12.68
C ILE A 391 28.54 -6.92 11.34
N MET A 392 28.97 -5.66 11.22
CA MET A 392 28.87 -4.89 9.97
C MET A 392 29.66 -5.52 8.81
N TYR A 393 29.17 -5.27 7.61
CA TYR A 393 29.80 -5.72 6.37
C TYR A 393 31.19 -5.11 6.17
N SER A 394 32.17 -5.93 5.82
CA SER A 394 33.50 -5.53 5.34
C SER A 394 33.86 -6.32 4.08
N LYS A 395 34.51 -5.67 3.11
CA LYS A 395 34.92 -6.34 1.86
C LYS A 395 36.05 -7.33 2.13
N GLU A 396 36.94 -6.96 3.04
CA GLU A 396 38.14 -7.71 3.42
C GLU A 396 37.75 -9.08 4.00
N ARG A 397 36.76 -9.14 4.91
CA ARG A 397 36.32 -10.42 5.49
C ARG A 397 35.67 -11.37 4.49
N ILE A 398 35.00 -10.88 3.45
CA ILE A 398 34.44 -11.77 2.42
C ILE A 398 35.55 -12.42 1.64
N TYR A 399 36.61 -11.67 1.32
CA TYR A 399 37.79 -12.23 0.68
C TYR A 399 38.45 -13.27 1.57
N THR A 400 38.66 -12.97 2.86
CA THR A 400 39.23 -13.94 3.82
C THR A 400 38.34 -15.17 4.02
N GLN A 401 37.01 -15.01 4.09
CA GLN A 401 36.07 -16.12 4.24
C GLN A 401 35.97 -16.96 2.96
N SER A 402 36.02 -16.33 1.78
CA SER A 402 36.07 -17.01 0.49
C SER A 402 37.37 -17.80 0.34
N LEU A 403 38.51 -17.24 0.77
CA LEU A 403 39.80 -17.92 0.79
C LEU A 403 39.80 -19.10 1.78
N LYS A 404 39.27 -18.92 2.99
CA LYS A 404 39.13 -20.01 3.98
C LYS A 404 38.22 -21.12 3.46
N ASN A 405 37.06 -20.79 2.92
CA ASN A 405 36.13 -21.77 2.33
C ASN A 405 36.75 -22.45 1.09
N SER A 406 37.57 -21.74 0.30
CA SER A 406 38.31 -22.34 -0.81
C SER A 406 39.45 -23.24 -0.34
N HIS A 407 40.11 -22.90 0.77
CA HIS A 407 41.13 -23.75 1.39
C HIS A 407 40.52 -25.01 2.01
N GLU A 408 39.38 -24.90 2.70
CA GLU A 408 38.64 -26.06 3.22
C GLU A 408 38.11 -26.96 2.10
N ARG A 409 37.61 -26.39 0.99
CA ARG A 409 37.24 -27.16 -0.21
C ARG A 409 38.44 -27.85 -0.84
N LYS A 410 39.60 -27.18 -0.93
CA LYS A 410 40.85 -27.81 -1.41
C LYS A 410 41.34 -28.91 -0.47
N LYS A 411 41.22 -28.72 0.85
CA LYS A 411 41.59 -29.71 1.87
C LYS A 411 40.69 -30.95 1.81
N LYS A 412 39.36 -30.77 1.70
CA LYS A 412 38.41 -31.87 1.46
C LYS A 412 38.64 -32.58 0.13
N ARG A 413 39.10 -31.88 -0.92
CA ARG A 413 39.43 -32.48 -2.22
C ARG A 413 40.74 -33.26 -2.19
N PHE A 414 41.68 -32.87 -1.34
CA PHE A 414 42.91 -33.62 -1.06
C PHE A 414 42.63 -34.87 -0.21
N GLU A 415 41.75 -34.77 0.79
CA GLU A 415 41.31 -35.91 1.62
C GLU A 415 40.46 -36.90 0.81
N CYS A 416 39.61 -36.42 -0.12
CA CYS A 416 38.77 -37.26 -0.98
C CYS A 416 39.53 -37.91 -2.16
N ASN A 417 40.77 -37.50 -2.44
CA ASN A 417 41.60 -38.12 -3.49
C ASN A 417 42.43 -39.32 -2.99
N CYS A 418 42.31 -39.68 -1.70
CA CYS A 418 42.93 -40.88 -1.14
C CYS A 418 41.99 -42.10 -1.13
N GLU A 419 40.72 -41.95 -1.50
CA GLU A 419 39.76 -43.06 -1.56
C GLU A 419 38.87 -42.95 -2.81
N LEU A 420 39.15 -43.78 -3.80
CA LEU A 420 38.17 -44.20 -4.81
C LEU A 420 38.20 -45.73 -4.86
N PRO A 421 37.02 -46.38 -4.96
CA PRO A 421 36.60 -46.75 -6.30
C PRO A 421 35.13 -46.40 -6.65
N ALA A 422 34.96 -46.30 -7.97
CA ALA A 422 33.78 -46.27 -8.84
C ALA A 422 32.39 -46.56 -8.25
N SER A 423 31.39 -45.71 -8.58
CA SER A 423 30.34 -46.03 -9.57
C SER A 423 29.15 -45.04 -9.59
N SER A 424 28.55 -44.93 -10.79
CA SER A 424 27.19 -44.53 -11.18
C SER A 424 26.61 -43.12 -10.86
N ARG A 425 26.45 -42.37 -11.98
CA ARG A 425 25.29 -41.59 -12.47
C ARG A 425 23.93 -42.07 -11.92
N ASP A 426 22.85 -41.31 -11.75
CA ASP A 426 22.35 -40.06 -12.34
C ASP A 426 21.17 -39.53 -11.48
N SER A 427 20.81 -38.26 -11.66
CA SER A 427 19.43 -37.75 -11.85
C SER A 427 19.10 -36.41 -11.16
N HIS A 428 18.34 -35.62 -11.91
CA HIS A 428 18.03 -34.20 -11.79
C HIS A 428 17.08 -33.82 -10.65
N ASN A 429 17.22 -32.59 -10.15
CA ASN A 429 16.21 -31.94 -9.30
C ASN A 429 15.96 -30.50 -9.78
N THR A 430 14.72 -30.21 -10.19
CA THR A 430 14.23 -28.91 -10.65
C THR A 430 13.73 -28.08 -9.45
N LYS A 431 14.24 -26.84 -9.30
CA LYS A 431 13.82 -25.89 -8.26
C LYS A 431 12.91 -24.80 -8.83
N LYS A 432 11.66 -24.74 -8.35
CA LYS A 432 10.78 -23.56 -8.43
C LYS A 432 11.28 -22.46 -7.48
N LYS A 433 11.32 -21.20 -7.96
CA LYS A 433 11.69 -19.99 -7.20
C LYS A 433 10.45 -19.15 -6.86
N LYS A 434 10.45 -18.62 -5.64
CA LYS A 434 9.47 -17.68 -5.07
C LYS A 434 9.72 -16.25 -5.56
N ARG A 435 8.64 -15.53 -5.90
CA ARG A 435 8.58 -14.07 -6.14
C ARG A 435 8.57 -13.31 -4.79
N CYS A 436 9.21 -12.14 -4.73
CA CYS A 436 9.12 -11.20 -3.60
C CYS A 436 8.29 -9.99 -4.04
N CYS A 437 7.47 -9.52 -3.10
CA CYS A 437 6.61 -8.34 -3.14
C CYS A 437 7.37 -7.04 -3.37
#